data_AF-A0A925M4U5-F1
#
_entry.id   AF-A0A925M4U5-F1
#
_cell.length_a   1.000
_cell.length_b   1.000
_cell.length_c   1.000
_cell.angle_alpha   90.00
_cell.angle_beta   90.00
_cell.angle_gamma   90.00
#
_symmetry.space_group_name_H-M   'P 1'
#
loop_
_entity.id
_entity.type
_entity.pdbx_description
1 polymer ?
#
loop_
_entity_poly.entity_id
_entity_poly.type
_entity_poly.pdbx_seq_one_letter_code
_entity_poly.pdbx_strand_id
1 'polypeptide(L)'
;VPSARTPSEIVGVVVLVGIILFAAVAAIDVLNFAGLKAIVLGLLTIFGRVLSGLVVFAIGLYLANLAYSLISSSNTSQSKILAQTARVAIIALVAAISLEQIGIGLNIVNLAFGLLLGAVAVAIAIAFGLGSRDVAGEQVREWLASFKQK
;
A
#
# COMPACT_ATOMS: atom_id res chain seq x y z
N VAL A 1 13.68 3.99 -33.64
CA VAL A 1 13.91 3.30 -32.35
C VAL A 1 13.36 4.21 -31.26
N PRO A 2 12.37 3.81 -30.46
CA PRO A 2 11.92 4.65 -29.35
C PRO A 2 13.05 4.65 -28.32
N SER A 3 13.74 5.77 -28.20
CA SER A 3 14.74 6.00 -27.17
C SER A 3 14.06 5.90 -25.82
N ALA A 4 14.32 4.82 -25.08
CA ALA A 4 13.94 4.72 -23.69
C ALA A 4 14.49 5.95 -22.95
N ARG A 5 13.60 6.80 -22.44
CA ARG A 5 13.96 8.03 -21.72
C ARG A 5 14.94 7.67 -20.60
N THR A 6 16.05 8.38 -20.52
CA THR A 6 17.01 8.14 -19.43
C THR A 6 16.37 8.52 -18.09
N PRO A 7 16.71 7.86 -16.96
CA PRO A 7 16.17 8.23 -15.65
C PRO A 7 16.40 9.72 -15.31
N SER A 8 17.54 10.27 -15.71
CA SER A 8 17.87 11.69 -15.60
C SER A 8 16.93 12.60 -16.40
N GLU A 9 16.49 12.15 -17.58
CA GLU A 9 15.57 12.91 -18.43
C GLU A 9 14.16 12.93 -17.83
N ILE A 10 13.71 11.82 -17.23
CA ILE A 10 12.42 11.76 -16.53
C ILE A 10 12.41 12.72 -15.34
N VAL A 11 13.46 12.69 -14.51
CA VAL A 11 13.60 13.62 -13.38
C VAL A 11 13.68 15.06 -13.86
N GLY A 12 14.42 15.33 -14.94
CA GLY A 12 14.52 16.66 -15.55
C GLY A 12 13.17 17.21 -16.00
N VAL A 13 12.33 16.38 -16.64
CA VAL A 13 10.96 16.77 -17.03
C VAL A 13 10.09 17.06 -15.82
N VAL A 14 10.14 16.24 -14.77
CA VAL A 14 9.37 16.46 -13.53
C VAL A 14 9.76 17.78 -12.86
N VAL A 15 11.06 18.06 -12.76
CA VAL A 15 11.57 19.32 -12.20
C VAL A 15 11.17 20.52 -13.05
N LEU A 16 11.29 20.40 -14.38
CA LEU A 16 10.89 21.46 -15.31
C LEU A 16 9.40 21.81 -15.16
N VAL A 17 8.53 20.80 -15.10
CA VAL A 17 7.09 21.00 -14.87
C VAL A 17 6.85 21.72 -13.54
N GLY A 18 7.56 21.31 -12.48
CA GLY A 18 7.52 22.00 -11.19
C GLY A 18 7.87 23.48 -11.31
N ILE A 19 9.01 23.80 -11.92
CA ILE A 19 9.47 25.19 -12.12
C ILE A 19 8.42 26.01 -12.88
N ILE A 20 7.86 25.47 -13.96
CA ILE A 20 6.83 26.16 -14.77
C ILE A 20 5.58 26.43 -13.93
N LEU A 21 5.11 25.47 -13.14
CA LEU A 21 3.96 25.66 -12.26
C LEU A 21 4.21 26.72 -11.19
N PHE A 22 5.39 26.74 -10.57
CA PHE A 22 5.77 27.79 -9.61
C PHE A 22 5.84 29.17 -10.27
N ALA A 23 6.44 29.27 -11.46
CA ALA A 23 6.49 30.52 -12.23
C ALA A 23 5.09 31.02 -12.61
N ALA A 24 4.17 30.11 -12.96
CA ALA A 24 2.79 30.46 -13.27
C ALA A 24 2.08 31.08 -12.07
N VAL A 25 2.29 30.55 -10.85
CA VAL A 25 1.72 31.15 -9.62
C VAL A 25 2.20 32.59 -9.44
N ALA A 26 3.51 32.85 -9.62
CA ALA A 26 4.06 34.20 -9.51
C ALA A 26 3.47 35.16 -10.56
N ALA A 27 3.32 34.70 -11.80
CA ALA A 27 2.71 35.50 -12.87
C ALA A 27 1.24 35.84 -12.59
N ILE A 28 0.46 34.89 -12.06
CA ILE A 28 -0.95 35.09 -11.71
C ILE A 28 -1.10 36.01 -10.49
N ASP A 29 -0.15 35.96 -9.56
CA ASP A 29 -0.13 36.86 -8.39
C ASP A 29 0.01 38.32 -8.81
N VAL A 30 0.86 38.60 -9.79
CA VAL A 30 1.00 39.95 -10.39
C VAL A 30 -0.30 40.39 -11.07
N LEU A 31 -1.04 39.46 -11.69
CA LEU A 31 -2.33 39.73 -12.32
C LEU A 31 -3.46 40.01 -11.30
N ASN A 32 -3.21 39.76 -10.00
CA ASN A 32 -4.14 39.97 -8.89
C ASN A 32 -5.47 39.20 -9.02
N PHE A 33 -5.45 38.07 -9.76
CA PHE A 33 -6.64 37.28 -10.03
C PHE A 33 -6.73 36.09 -9.08
N ALA A 34 -7.47 36.27 -7.97
CA ALA A 34 -7.55 35.30 -6.88
C ALA A 34 -8.12 33.92 -7.28
N GLY A 35 -9.12 33.88 -8.17
CA GLY A 35 -9.76 32.62 -8.58
C GLY A 35 -8.81 31.69 -9.35
N LEU A 36 -8.06 32.24 -10.30
CA LEU A 36 -7.05 31.52 -11.09
C LEU A 36 -5.87 31.11 -10.23
N LYS A 37 -5.45 31.95 -9.27
CA LYS A 37 -4.41 31.61 -8.30
C LYS A 37 -4.78 30.37 -7.49
N ALA A 38 -6.03 30.29 -7.01
CA ALA A 38 -6.52 29.14 -6.25
C ALA A 38 -6.50 27.84 -7.08
N ILE A 39 -6.86 27.90 -8.36
CA ILE A 39 -6.83 26.73 -9.26
C ILE A 39 -5.40 26.24 -9.45
N VAL A 40 -4.45 27.14 -9.75
CA VAL A 40 -3.05 26.74 -9.99
C VAL A 40 -2.38 26.24 -8.71
N LEU A 41 -2.67 26.83 -7.55
CA LEU A 41 -2.22 26.29 -6.26
C LEU A 41 -2.83 24.91 -5.95
N GLY A 42 -4.09 24.69 -6.35
CA GLY A 42 -4.72 23.36 -6.29
C GLY A 42 -3.97 22.33 -7.14
N LEU A 43 -3.61 22.68 -8.37
CA LEU A 43 -2.80 21.83 -9.24
C LEU A 43 -1.41 21.55 -8.65
N LEU A 44 -0.76 22.56 -8.08
CA LEU A 44 0.54 22.39 -7.41
C LEU A 44 0.43 21.43 -6.21
N THR A 45 -0.67 21.50 -5.47
CA THR A 45 -0.93 20.58 -4.35
C THR A 45 -1.12 19.15 -4.83
N ILE A 46 -1.88 18.95 -5.91
CA ILE A 46 -2.07 17.63 -6.52
C ILE A 46 -0.73 17.09 -7.04
N PHE A 47 0.07 17.93 -7.70
CA PHE A 47 1.40 17.57 -8.17
C PHE A 47 2.31 17.11 -7.02
N GLY A 48 2.32 17.84 -5.90
CA GLY A 48 3.06 17.47 -4.70
C GLY A 48 2.63 16.12 -4.12
N ARG A 49 1.32 15.86 -4.06
CA ARG A 49 0.76 14.55 -3.60
C ARG A 49 1.11 13.40 -4.54
N VAL A 50 1.08 13.63 -5.86
CA VAL A 50 1.52 12.64 -6.85
C VAL A 50 2.99 12.30 -6.65
N LEU A 51 3.82 13.32 -6.43
CA LEU A 51 5.25 13.14 -6.21
C LEU A 51 5.53 12.39 -4.90
N SER A 52 4.85 12.73 -3.80
CA SER A 52 5.00 12.01 -2.53
C SER A 52 4.57 10.55 -2.65
N GLY A 53 3.43 10.28 -3.32
CA GLY A 53 2.96 8.93 -3.60
C GLY A 53 3.95 8.11 -4.42
N LEU A 54 4.55 8.71 -5.46
CA LEU A 54 5.59 8.07 -6.27
C LEU A 54 6.84 7.72 -5.46
N VAL A 55 7.28 8.61 -4.56
CA VAL A 55 8.43 8.35 -3.69
C VAL A 55 8.12 7.16 -2.76
N VAL A 56 6.95 7.14 -2.13
CA VAL A 56 6.51 6.03 -1.27
C VAL A 56 6.43 4.73 -2.08
N PHE A 57 5.89 4.77 -3.29
CA PHE A 57 5.80 3.61 -4.16
C PHE A 57 7.19 3.07 -4.55
N ALA A 58 8.13 3.96 -4.89
CA ALA A 58 9.50 3.60 -5.24
C ALA A 58 10.23 2.91 -4.07
N ILE A 59 10.10 3.45 -2.85
CA ILE A 59 10.66 2.84 -1.64
C ILE A 59 10.03 1.46 -1.42
N GLY A 60 8.72 1.35 -1.55
CA GLY A 60 8.04 0.07 -1.35
C GLY A 60 8.37 -0.99 -2.42
N LEU A 61 8.60 -0.60 -3.67
CA LEU A 61 9.14 -1.51 -4.69
C LEU A 61 10.53 -2.02 -4.33
N TYR A 62 11.39 -1.15 -3.78
CA TYR A 62 12.69 -1.56 -3.28
C TYR A 62 12.54 -2.59 -2.15
N LEU A 63 11.66 -2.33 -1.17
CA LEU A 63 11.38 -3.27 -0.08
C LEU A 63 10.80 -4.61 -0.57
N ALA A 64 9.92 -4.59 -1.57
CA ALA A 64 9.35 -5.79 -2.16
C ALA A 64 10.42 -6.68 -2.81
N ASN A 65 11.37 -6.06 -3.52
CA ASN A 65 12.49 -6.76 -4.15
C ASN A 65 13.50 -7.26 -3.11
N LEU A 66 13.75 -6.49 -2.05
CA LEU A 66 14.59 -6.91 -0.93
C LEU A 66 14.01 -8.15 -0.24
N ALA A 67 12.71 -8.12 0.10
CA ALA A 67 12.02 -9.26 0.68
C ALA A 67 12.06 -10.49 -0.23
N TYR A 68 11.84 -10.30 -1.53
CA TYR A 68 11.99 -11.37 -2.52
C TYR A 68 13.38 -11.98 -2.49
N SER A 69 14.43 -11.15 -2.51
CA SER A 69 15.82 -11.61 -2.49
C SER A 69 16.10 -12.43 -1.23
N LEU A 70 15.75 -11.92 -0.05
CA LEU A 70 16.02 -12.57 1.24
C LEU A 70 15.30 -13.92 1.39
N ILE A 71 14.04 -13.99 0.95
CA ILE A 71 13.26 -15.23 1.02
C ILE A 71 13.74 -16.22 -0.03
N SER A 72 14.05 -15.76 -1.24
CA SER A 72 14.53 -16.63 -2.33
C SER A 72 15.91 -17.23 -2.07
N SER A 73 16.76 -16.54 -1.29
CA SER A 73 18.06 -17.06 -0.86
C SER A 73 17.97 -18.10 0.25
N SER A 74 16.79 -18.34 0.82
CA SER A 74 16.60 -19.36 1.86
C SER A 74 16.53 -20.76 1.25
N ASN A 75 17.25 -21.74 1.84
CA ASN A 75 17.35 -23.14 1.39
C ASN A 75 16.09 -23.99 1.65
N THR A 76 14.90 -23.39 1.54
CA THR A 76 13.61 -24.06 1.76
C THR A 76 13.03 -24.55 0.43
N SER A 77 12.46 -25.75 0.39
CA SER A 77 11.94 -26.40 -0.84
C SER A 77 10.91 -25.59 -1.64
N GLN A 78 10.26 -24.58 -1.02
CA GLN A 78 9.31 -23.67 -1.68
C GLN A 78 9.69 -22.18 -1.57
N SER A 79 10.98 -21.87 -1.38
CA SER A 79 11.46 -20.49 -1.20
C SER A 79 11.03 -19.54 -2.32
N LYS A 80 10.99 -19.99 -3.57
CA LYS A 80 10.53 -19.19 -4.72
C LYS A 80 9.04 -18.80 -4.64
N ILE A 81 8.17 -19.74 -4.28
CA ILE A 81 6.72 -19.47 -4.18
C ILE A 81 6.49 -18.48 -3.03
N LEU A 82 7.13 -18.73 -1.88
CA LEU A 82 6.99 -17.85 -0.71
C LEU A 82 7.54 -16.45 -0.98
N ALA A 83 8.68 -16.34 -1.66
CA ALA A 83 9.27 -15.07 -2.06
C ALA A 83 8.35 -14.29 -3.01
N GLN A 84 7.74 -14.97 -3.98
CA GLN A 84 6.84 -14.35 -4.94
C GLN A 84 5.54 -13.87 -4.27
N THR A 85 4.95 -14.68 -3.40
CA THR A 85 3.78 -14.30 -2.60
C THR A 85 4.07 -13.08 -1.73
N ALA A 86 5.21 -13.07 -1.03
CA ALA A 86 5.64 -11.92 -0.22
C ALA A 86 5.83 -10.66 -1.06
N ARG A 87 6.48 -10.78 -2.22
CA ARG A 87 6.69 -9.66 -3.15
C ARG A 87 5.36 -9.07 -3.61
N VAL A 88 4.42 -9.91 -4.06
CA VAL A 88 3.10 -9.47 -4.53
C VAL A 88 2.31 -8.82 -3.40
N ALA A 89 2.34 -9.40 -2.19
CA ALA A 89 1.69 -8.83 -1.01
C ALA A 89 2.24 -7.44 -0.66
N ILE A 90 3.58 -7.27 -0.66
CA ILE A 90 4.20 -5.96 -0.37
C ILE A 90 3.86 -4.95 -1.45
N ILE A 91 3.89 -5.33 -2.74
CA ILE A 91 3.51 -4.44 -3.84
C ILE A 91 2.06 -3.99 -3.70
N ALA A 92 1.14 -4.91 -3.39
CA ALA A 92 -0.27 -4.57 -3.20
C ALA A 92 -0.47 -3.58 -2.03
N LEU A 93 0.22 -3.80 -0.90
CA LEU A 93 0.18 -2.92 0.26
C LEU A 93 0.74 -1.53 -0.07
N VAL A 94 1.90 -1.47 -0.69
CA VAL A 94 2.58 -0.22 -1.06
C VAL A 94 1.74 0.55 -2.08
N ALA A 95 1.14 -0.15 -3.05
CA ALA A 95 0.24 0.48 -4.02
C ALA A 95 -0.91 1.19 -3.31
N ALA A 96 -1.52 0.56 -2.30
CA ALA A 96 -2.58 1.15 -1.50
C ALA A 96 -2.13 2.42 -0.77
N ILE A 97 -1.01 2.34 -0.04
CA ILE A 97 -0.45 3.47 0.70
C ILE A 97 -0.07 4.61 -0.26
N SER A 98 0.46 4.29 -1.44
CA SER A 98 0.80 5.29 -2.45
C SER A 98 -0.43 5.98 -3.01
N LEU A 99 -1.51 5.25 -3.30
CA LEU A 99 -2.78 5.82 -3.75
C LEU A 99 -3.40 6.72 -2.68
N GLU A 100 -3.28 6.32 -1.41
CA GLU A 100 -3.69 7.11 -0.25
C GLU A 100 -2.92 8.44 -0.20
N GLN A 101 -1.58 8.43 -0.34
CA GLN A 101 -0.74 9.63 -0.42
C GLN A 101 -1.12 10.58 -1.55
N ILE A 102 -1.49 10.04 -2.72
CA ILE A 102 -1.94 10.85 -3.87
C ILE A 102 -3.30 11.54 -3.56
N GLY A 103 -4.06 10.99 -2.61
CA GLY A 103 -5.38 11.48 -2.23
C GLY A 103 -6.50 11.00 -3.16
N ILE A 104 -6.23 9.99 -3.99
CA ILE A 104 -7.26 9.36 -4.83
C ILE A 104 -8.09 8.46 -3.92
N GLY A 105 -9.28 8.94 -3.54
CA GLY A 105 -10.27 8.12 -2.86
C GLY A 105 -9.74 7.46 -1.59
N LEU A 106 -9.17 8.24 -0.67
CA LEU A 106 -8.72 7.79 0.67
C LEU A 106 -9.71 6.80 1.29
N ASN A 107 -10.99 7.13 1.19
CA ASN A 107 -12.07 6.31 1.71
C ASN A 107 -12.23 4.97 0.96
N ILE A 108 -12.07 4.94 -0.37
CA ILE A 108 -12.21 3.72 -1.17
C ILE A 108 -11.09 2.75 -0.84
N VAL A 109 -9.84 3.22 -0.76
CA VAL A 109 -8.69 2.36 -0.42
C VAL A 109 -8.85 1.81 1.00
N ASN A 110 -9.15 2.67 1.97
CA ASN A 110 -9.30 2.28 3.36
C ASN A 110 -10.47 1.32 3.56
N LEU A 111 -11.60 1.55 2.89
CA LEU A 111 -12.74 0.63 2.94
C LEU A 111 -12.43 -0.70 2.25
N ALA A 112 -11.80 -0.70 1.07
CA ALA A 112 -11.48 -1.93 0.36
C ALA A 112 -10.52 -2.82 1.15
N PHE A 113 -9.43 -2.24 1.68
CA PHE A 113 -8.52 -2.97 2.56
C PHE A 113 -9.22 -3.35 3.87
N GLY A 114 -9.95 -2.44 4.52
CA GLY A 114 -10.68 -2.73 5.74
C GLY A 114 -11.66 -3.90 5.59
N LEU A 115 -12.40 -3.95 4.48
CA LEU A 115 -13.33 -5.03 4.15
C LEU A 115 -12.62 -6.33 3.79
N LEU A 116 -11.52 -6.27 3.03
CA LEU A 116 -10.74 -7.46 2.68
C LEU A 116 -10.14 -8.09 3.94
N LEU A 117 -9.49 -7.29 4.77
CA LEU A 117 -8.89 -7.74 6.03
C LEU A 117 -9.97 -8.21 7.00
N GLY A 118 -11.11 -7.51 7.05
CA GLY A 118 -12.29 -7.92 7.82
C GLY A 118 -12.83 -9.28 7.35
N ALA A 119 -12.95 -9.51 6.05
CA ALA A 119 -13.39 -10.78 5.48
C ALA A 119 -12.41 -11.92 5.79
N VAL A 120 -11.10 -11.67 5.70
CA VAL A 120 -10.07 -12.65 6.09
C VAL A 120 -10.16 -12.95 7.59
N ALA A 121 -10.32 -11.94 8.44
CA ALA A 121 -10.48 -12.12 9.88
C ALA A 121 -11.71 -12.98 10.22
N VAL A 122 -12.85 -12.72 9.56
CA VAL A 122 -14.08 -13.52 9.71
C VAL A 122 -13.87 -14.95 9.21
N ALA A 123 -13.24 -15.15 8.06
CA ALA A 123 -12.96 -16.47 7.52
C ALA A 123 -12.08 -17.30 8.47
N ILE A 124 -11.04 -16.68 9.04
CA ILE A 124 -10.17 -17.30 10.05
C ILE A 124 -11.00 -17.64 11.30
N ALA A 125 -11.79 -16.70 11.82
CA ALA A 125 -12.63 -16.94 13.00
C ALA A 125 -13.58 -18.12 12.82
N ILE A 126 -14.20 -18.26 11.64
CA ILE A 126 -15.09 -19.38 11.31
C ILE A 126 -14.30 -20.69 11.17
N ALA A 127 -13.14 -20.67 10.48
CA ALA A 127 -12.31 -21.85 10.28
C ALA A 127 -11.81 -22.43 11.61
N PHE A 128 -11.30 -21.59 12.51
CA PHE A 128 -10.90 -22.01 13.84
C PHE A 128 -12.09 -22.38 14.72
N GLY A 129 -13.16 -21.59 14.74
CA GLY A 129 -14.34 -21.84 15.57
C GLY A 129 -15.04 -23.16 15.25
N LEU A 130 -15.15 -23.52 13.97
CA LEU A 130 -15.70 -24.82 13.56
C LEU A 130 -14.66 -25.94 13.69
N GLY A 131 -13.41 -25.69 13.33
CA GLY A 131 -12.35 -26.71 13.36
C GLY A 131 -11.91 -27.14 14.76
N SER A 132 -12.04 -26.29 15.78
CA SER A 132 -11.68 -26.61 17.16
C SER A 132 -12.84 -27.09 18.02
N ARG A 133 -14.05 -27.23 17.45
CA ARG A 133 -15.27 -27.54 18.19
C ARG A 133 -15.18 -28.85 18.96
N ASP A 134 -14.69 -29.90 18.32
CA ASP A 134 -14.63 -31.24 18.91
C ASP A 134 -13.56 -31.29 20.01
N VAL A 135 -12.37 -30.75 19.74
CA VAL A 135 -11.26 -30.66 20.72
C VAL A 135 -11.67 -29.86 21.95
N ALA A 136 -12.32 -28.71 21.77
CA ALA A 136 -12.83 -27.92 22.89
C ALA A 136 -13.92 -28.67 23.68
N GLY A 137 -14.77 -29.44 22.99
CA GLY A 137 -15.78 -30.29 23.60
C GLY A 137 -15.19 -31.41 24.46
N GLU A 138 -14.15 -32.08 23.97
CA GLU A 138 -13.42 -33.13 24.70
C GLU A 138 -12.80 -32.57 25.99
N GLN A 139 -12.10 -31.43 25.90
CA GLN A 139 -11.42 -30.84 27.05
C GLN A 139 -12.38 -30.37 28.14
N VAL A 140 -13.55 -29.84 27.76
CA VAL A 140 -14.59 -29.44 28.72
C VAL A 140 -15.20 -30.67 29.42
N ARG A 141 -15.37 -31.80 28.71
CA ARG A 141 -15.86 -33.04 29.32
C ARG A 141 -14.87 -33.63 30.31
N GLU A 142 -13.57 -33.66 29.98
CA GLU A 142 -12.52 -34.09 30.90
C GLU A 142 -12.46 -33.21 32.15
N TRP A 143 -12.53 -31.89 31.96
CA TRP A 143 -12.54 -30.94 33.07
C TRP A 143 -13.74 -31.19 33.99
N LEU A 144 -14.96 -31.30 33.44
CA LEU A 144 -16.16 -31.62 34.20
C LEU A 144 -16.07 -32.96 34.94
N ALA A 145 -15.47 -33.98 34.31
CA ALA A 145 -15.27 -35.28 34.95
C ALA A 145 -14.31 -35.19 36.15
N SER A 146 -13.24 -34.39 36.04
CA SER A 146 -12.29 -34.18 37.14
C SER A 146 -12.90 -33.46 38.36
N PHE A 147 -13.88 -32.58 38.14
CA PHE A 147 -14.62 -31.93 39.23
C PHE A 147 -15.64 -32.85 39.90
N LYS A 148 -16.18 -33.81 39.17
CA LYS A 148 -17.18 -34.76 39.69
C LYS A 148 -16.56 -35.92 40.49
N GLN A 149 -15.25 -36.09 40.42
CA GLN A 149 -14.50 -37.18 41.06
C GLN A 149 -13.85 -36.74 42.39
N LYS A 150 -14.03 -35.48 42.81
CA LYS A 150 -13.78 -34.97 44.16
C LYS A 150 -15.10 -34.81 44.90
#